data_AF-A0AAE2CEQ7-F1
#
_entry.id   AF-A0AAE2CEQ7-F1
#
_cell.length_a   1.000
_cell.length_b   1.000
_cell.length_c   1.000
_cell.angle_alpha   90.00
_cell.angle_beta   90.00
_cell.angle_gamma   90.00
#
_symmetry.space_group_name_H-M   'P 1'
#
loop_
_entity.id
_entity.type
_entity.pdbx_description
1 polymer ?
#
loop_
_entity_poly.entity_id
_entity_poly.type
_entity_poly.pdbx_seq_one_letter_code
_entity_poly.pdbx_strand_id
1 'polypeptide(L)'
;MAVLAEKLRRLKQRLKHWNKTIFGDLFQNLTQAEETVKQAERRYDADPSDENLYAMNEGTGLLQHSLSVEEDFWRQKAACRWTLDGDRNTRYFHSLVKKGARSEYYFFYLP
;
A
#
# COMPACT_ATOMS: atom_id res chain seq x y z
N MET A 1 -7.47 9.60 26.81
CA MET A 1 -6.86 8.62 25.89
C MET A 1 -7.83 7.55 25.38
N ALA A 2 -8.69 6.95 26.22
CA ALA A 2 -9.60 5.86 25.80
C ALA A 2 -10.66 6.23 24.74
N VAL A 3 -11.25 7.43 24.83
CA VAL A 3 -12.31 7.88 23.91
C VAL A 3 -11.80 8.04 22.47
N LEU A 4 -10.59 8.56 22.28
CA LEU A 4 -9.98 8.71 20.95
C LEU A 4 -9.64 7.34 20.35
N ALA A 5 -9.05 6.45 21.15
CA ALA A 5 -8.69 5.10 20.71
C ALA A 5 -9.91 4.32 20.22
N GLU A 6 -11.04 4.40 20.93
CA GLU A 6 -12.29 3.74 20.51
C GLU A 6 -12.89 4.36 19.24
N LYS A 7 -12.86 5.69 19.09
CA LYS A 7 -13.28 6.36 17.84
C LYS A 7 -12.44 5.89 16.65
N LEU A 8 -11.11 5.82 16.81
CA LEU A 8 -10.20 5.32 15.77
C LEU A 8 -10.44 3.83 15.47
N ARG A 9 -10.75 3.01 16.48
CA ARG A 9 -11.08 1.59 16.29
C ARG A 9 -12.31 1.39 15.42
N ARG A 10 -13.38 2.17 15.68
CA ARG A 10 -14.61 2.17 14.88
C ARG A 10 -14.36 2.64 13.46
N LEU A 11 -13.59 3.71 13.29
CA LEU A 11 -13.22 4.21 11.96
C LEU A 11 -12.43 3.14 11.17
N LYS A 12 -11.44 2.49 11.80
CA LYS A 12 -10.66 1.41 11.19
C LYS A 12 -11.56 0.26 10.70
N GLN A 13 -12.58 -0.12 11.46
CA GLN A 13 -13.53 -1.16 11.04
C GLN A 13 -14.32 -0.74 9.80
N ARG A 14 -14.82 0.50 9.78
CA ARG A 14 -15.54 1.04 8.61
C ARG A 14 -14.66 1.12 7.37
N LEU A 15 -13.43 1.59 7.52
CA LEU A 15 -12.46 1.64 6.42
C LEU A 15 -12.09 0.25 5.90
N LYS A 16 -11.93 -0.75 6.78
CA LYS A 16 -11.73 -2.14 6.37
C LYS A 16 -12.90 -2.68 5.56
N HIS A 17 -14.12 -2.40 6.00
CA HIS A 17 -15.32 -2.81 5.28
C HIS A 17 -15.38 -2.14 3.90
N TRP A 18 -15.21 -0.82 3.85
CA TRP A 18 -15.16 -0.06 2.59
C TRP A 18 -14.08 -0.59 1.64
N ASN A 19 -12.87 -0.85 2.13
CA ASN A 19 -11.79 -1.42 1.32
C ASN A 19 -12.18 -2.77 0.72
N LYS A 20 -12.79 -3.65 1.52
CA LYS A 20 -13.25 -4.95 1.03
C LYS A 20 -14.39 -4.81 0.02
N THR A 21 -15.30 -3.86 0.20
CA THR A 21 -16.45 -3.67 -0.69
C THR A 21 -16.05 -3.03 -2.03
N ILE A 22 -15.13 -2.07 -2.02
CA ILE A 22 -14.72 -1.35 -3.23
C ILE A 22 -13.60 -2.07 -3.98
N PHE A 23 -12.56 -2.52 -3.27
CA PHE A 23 -11.38 -3.11 -3.90
C PHE A 23 -11.33 -4.64 -3.82
N GLY A 24 -12.09 -5.24 -2.90
CA GLY A 24 -12.10 -6.69 -2.73
C GLY A 24 -10.73 -7.24 -2.37
N ASP A 25 -10.39 -8.38 -2.99
CA ASP A 25 -9.02 -8.89 -3.02
C ASP A 25 -8.34 -8.40 -4.29
N LEU A 26 -7.56 -7.32 -4.13
CA LEU A 26 -6.86 -6.65 -5.23
C LEU A 26 -5.98 -7.61 -6.04
N PHE A 27 -5.28 -8.52 -5.37
CA PHE A 27 -4.37 -9.45 -6.03
C PHE A 27 -5.14 -10.52 -6.80
N GLN A 28 -6.23 -11.04 -6.24
CA GLN A 28 -7.10 -11.97 -6.97
C GLN A 28 -7.74 -11.31 -8.20
N ASN A 29 -8.20 -10.06 -8.06
CA ASN A 29 -8.77 -9.30 -9.16
C ASN A 29 -7.74 -9.08 -10.29
N LEU A 30 -6.49 -8.78 -9.92
CA LEU A 30 -5.39 -8.63 -10.88
C LEU A 30 -5.12 -9.94 -11.62
N THR A 31 -5.00 -11.06 -10.90
CA THR A 31 -4.80 -12.39 -11.52
C THR A 31 -5.95 -12.75 -12.47
N GLN A 32 -7.19 -12.43 -12.11
CA GLN A 32 -8.35 -12.67 -12.98
C GLN A 32 -8.33 -11.77 -14.23
N ALA A 33 -7.93 -10.51 -14.09
CA ALA A 33 -7.78 -9.59 -15.22
C ALA A 33 -6.68 -10.06 -16.18
N GLU A 34 -5.53 -10.50 -15.65
CA GLU A 34 -4.45 -11.07 -16.46
C GLU A 34 -4.89 -12.31 -17.23
N GLU A 35 -5.62 -13.23 -16.58
CA GLU A 35 -6.13 -14.43 -17.23
C GLU A 35 -7.17 -14.09 -18.32
N THR A 36 -8.00 -13.08 -18.07
CA THR A 36 -8.98 -12.59 -19.05
C THR A 36 -8.29 -12.05 -20.30
N VAL A 37 -7.23 -11.26 -20.13
CA VAL A 37 -6.43 -10.75 -21.26
C VAL A 37 -5.78 -11.91 -22.03
N LYS A 38 -5.15 -12.86 -21.34
CA LYS A 38 -4.55 -14.05 -21.99
C LYS A 38 -5.55 -14.89 -22.76
N GLN A 39 -6.81 -14.93 -22.33
CA GLN A 39 -7.88 -15.61 -23.05
C GLN A 39 -8.32 -14.81 -24.27
N ALA A 40 -8.42 -13.49 -24.16
CA ALA A 40 -8.75 -12.61 -25.28
C ALA A 40 -7.65 -12.63 -26.37
N GLU A 41 -6.37 -12.60 -25.98
CA GLU A 41 -5.23 -12.78 -26.88
C GLU A 41 -5.32 -14.12 -27.63
N ARG A 42 -5.55 -15.22 -26.91
CA ARG A 42 -5.72 -16.55 -27.52
C ARG A 42 -6.90 -16.63 -28.50
N ARG A 43 -7.98 -15.90 -28.24
CA ARG A 43 -9.13 -15.82 -29.16
C ARG A 43 -8.77 -15.04 -30.41
N TYR A 44 -8.06 -13.93 -30.26
CA TYR A 44 -7.58 -13.14 -31.39
C TYR A 44 -6.55 -13.90 -32.25
N ASP A 45 -5.64 -14.64 -31.63
CA ASP A 45 -4.68 -15.50 -32.35
C ASP A 45 -5.38 -16.60 -33.16
N ALA A 46 -6.50 -17.11 -32.66
CA ALA A 46 -7.31 -18.12 -33.34
C ALA A 46 -8.20 -17.54 -34.45
N ASP A 47 -8.75 -16.34 -34.23
CA ASP A 47 -9.59 -15.60 -35.18
C ASP A 47 -9.31 -14.09 -35.08
N PRO A 48 -8.51 -13.54 -36.01
CA PRO A 48 -8.15 -12.12 -36.06
C PRO A 48 -9.29 -11.23 -36.58
N SER A 49 -10.45 -11.27 -35.92
CA SER A 49 -11.60 -10.43 -36.22
C SER A 49 -11.56 -9.10 -35.44
N ASP A 50 -12.19 -8.06 -36.01
CA ASP A 50 -12.29 -6.74 -35.36
C ASP A 50 -12.98 -6.82 -33.99
N GLU A 51 -13.93 -7.75 -33.83
CA GLU A 51 -14.62 -8.00 -32.55
C GLU A 51 -13.66 -8.57 -31.49
N ASN A 52 -12.84 -9.56 -31.85
CA ASN A 52 -11.83 -10.11 -30.94
C ASN A 52 -10.73 -9.10 -30.62
N LEU A 53 -10.34 -8.27 -31.58
CA LEU A 53 -9.39 -7.17 -31.36
C LEU A 53 -9.95 -6.15 -30.35
N TYR A 54 -11.24 -5.80 -30.48
CA TYR A 54 -11.90 -4.90 -29.54
C TYR A 54 -11.96 -5.49 -28.13
N ALA A 55 -12.35 -6.76 -28.01
CA ALA A 55 -12.40 -7.46 -26.72
C ALA A 55 -11.02 -7.58 -26.05
N MET A 56 -9.96 -7.81 -26.84
CA MET A 56 -8.58 -7.84 -26.34
C MET A 56 -8.14 -6.46 -25.83
N ASN A 57 -8.44 -5.39 -26.57
CA ASN A 57 -8.12 -4.03 -26.16
C ASN A 57 -8.89 -3.61 -24.90
N GLU A 58 -10.18 -3.96 -24.80
CA GLU A 58 -10.99 -3.72 -23.61
C GLU A 58 -10.41 -4.44 -22.38
N GLY A 59 -10.10 -5.74 -22.52
CA GLY A 59 -9.46 -6.52 -21.46
C GLY A 59 -8.13 -5.92 -21.01
N THR A 60 -7.31 -5.47 -21.98
CA THR A 60 -6.02 -4.84 -21.72
C THR A 60 -6.19 -3.53 -20.95
N GLY A 61 -7.18 -2.71 -21.30
CA GLY A 61 -7.50 -1.48 -20.58
C GLY A 61 -7.91 -1.74 -19.12
N LEU A 62 -8.73 -2.76 -18.88
CA LEU A 62 -9.13 -3.17 -17.52
C LEU A 62 -7.95 -3.68 -16.69
N LEU A 63 -7.05 -4.44 -17.31
CA LEU A 63 -5.81 -4.90 -16.66
C LEU A 63 -4.92 -3.70 -16.29
N GLN A 64 -4.74 -2.76 -17.21
CA GLN A 64 -3.93 -1.57 -16.97
C GLN A 64 -4.49 -0.70 -15.82
N HIS A 65 -5.81 -0.55 -15.74
CA HIS A 65 -6.46 0.09 -14.59
C HIS A 65 -6.17 -0.66 -13.29
N SER A 66 -6.27 -2.00 -13.29
CA SER A 66 -6.01 -2.83 -12.12
C SER A 66 -4.56 -2.70 -11.63
N LEU A 67 -3.60 -2.66 -12.56
CA LEU A 67 -2.17 -2.43 -12.26
C LEU A 67 -1.94 -1.04 -11.64
N SER A 68 -2.61 0.00 -12.14
CA SER A 68 -2.52 1.35 -11.56
C SER A 68 -3.00 1.37 -10.10
N VAL A 69 -4.09 0.66 -9.80
CA VAL A 69 -4.60 0.56 -8.42
C VAL A 69 -3.62 -0.20 -7.51
N GLU A 70 -2.95 -1.23 -8.04
CA GLU A 70 -1.89 -1.94 -7.30
C GLU A 70 -0.69 -1.04 -7.01
N GLU A 71 -0.26 -0.25 -7.99
CA GLU A 71 0.84 0.69 -7.80
C GLU A 71 0.53 1.70 -6.68
N ASP A 72 -0.68 2.27 -6.69
CA ASP A 72 -1.12 3.19 -5.66
C ASP A 72 -1.20 2.54 -4.27
N PHE A 73 -1.65 1.29 -4.20
CA PHE A 73 -1.65 0.52 -2.96
C PHE A 73 -0.24 0.39 -2.38
N TRP A 74 0.74 0.02 -3.21
CA TRP A 74 2.13 -0.11 -2.75
C TRP A 74 2.76 1.22 -2.39
N ARG A 75 2.48 2.28 -3.16
CA ARG A 75 2.91 3.64 -2.87
C ARG A 75 2.43 4.09 -1.49
N GLN A 76 1.15 3.91 -1.19
CA GLN A 76 0.58 4.23 0.13
C GLN A 76 1.24 3.42 1.25
N LYS A 77 1.42 2.11 1.04
CA LYS A 77 2.02 1.21 2.03
C LYS A 77 3.48 1.58 2.31
N ALA A 78 4.25 1.92 1.28
CA ALA A 78 5.61 2.40 1.40
C ALA A 78 5.67 3.74 2.16
N ALA A 79 4.78 4.68 1.85
CA ALA A 79 4.69 5.95 2.57
C ALA A 79 4.40 5.77 4.07
N CYS A 80 3.41 4.93 4.42
CA CYS A 80 3.13 4.61 5.82
C CYS A 80 4.34 3.99 6.53
N ARG A 81 5.04 3.07 5.86
CA ARG A 81 6.25 2.45 6.41
C ARG A 81 7.36 3.48 6.63
N TRP A 82 7.60 4.34 5.64
CA TRP A 82 8.59 5.41 5.71
C TRP A 82 8.32 6.34 6.90
N THR A 83 7.07 6.77 7.10
CA THR A 83 6.70 7.59 8.25
C THR A 83 6.96 6.88 9.58
N LEU A 84 6.61 5.60 9.69
CA LEU A 84 6.83 4.81 10.92
C LEU A 84 8.31 4.61 11.23
N ASP A 85 9.12 4.30 10.22
CA ASP A 85 10.56 4.07 10.38
C ASP A 85 11.30 5.40 10.63
N GLY A 86 10.84 6.51 10.05
CA GLY A 86 11.30 7.86 10.37
C GLY A 86 11.08 8.23 11.83
N ASP A 87 9.87 8.04 12.37
CA ASP A 87 9.53 8.31 13.78
C ASP A 87 10.39 7.47 14.76
N ARG A 88 10.64 6.21 14.41
CA ARG A 88 11.56 5.33 15.16
C ARG A 88 12.98 5.86 15.17
N ASN A 89 13.46 6.39 14.03
CA ASN A 89 14.79 6.95 13.92
C ASN A 89 14.92 8.25 14.74
N THR A 90 13.88 9.08 14.78
CA THR A 90 13.86 10.29 15.63
C THR A 90 13.95 9.93 17.12
N ARG A 91 13.19 8.91 17.57
CA ARG A 91 13.29 8.43 18.96
C ARG A 91 14.69 7.89 19.29
N TYR A 92 15.31 7.14 18.37
CA TYR A 92 16.68 6.66 18.53
C TYR A 92 17.68 7.82 18.65
N PHE A 93 17.64 8.79 17.73
CA PHE A 93 18.47 10.00 17.77
C PHE A 93 18.30 10.78 19.07
N HIS A 94 17.05 11.05 19.48
CA HIS A 94 16.78 11.72 20.76
C HIS A 94 17.31 10.94 21.96
N SER A 95 17.26 9.60 21.93
CA SER A 95 17.80 8.76 23.00
C SER A 95 19.34 8.80 23.06
N LEU A 96 20.01 8.85 21.91
CA LEU A 96 21.47 9.00 21.82
C LEU A 96 21.91 10.36 22.34
N VAL A 97 21.26 11.44 21.91
CA VAL A 97 21.54 12.81 22.36
C VAL A 97 21.32 12.94 23.87
N LYS A 98 20.22 12.37 24.41
CA LYS A 98 19.99 12.37 25.87
C LYS A 98 21.02 11.56 26.65
N LYS A 99 21.59 10.49 26.08
CA LYS A 99 22.66 9.72 26.72
C LYS A 99 24.00 10.47 26.69
N GLY A 100 24.36 11.10 25.58
CA GLY A 100 25.58 11.92 25.45
C GLY A 100 25.53 13.21 26.29
N ALA A 101 24.39 13.90 26.31
CA ALA A 101 24.20 15.07 27.16
C ALA A 101 24.33 14.73 28.65
N ARG A 102 23.94 13.51 29.07
CA ARG A 102 24.12 13.06 30.45
C ARG A 102 25.59 12.78 30.82
N SER A 103 26.46 12.41 29.89
CA SER A 103 27.87 12.16 30.21
C SER A 103 28.68 13.45 30.44
N GLU A 104 28.33 14.57 29.81
CA GLU A 104 29.00 15.85 30.04
C GLU A 104 28.71 16.43 31.44
N TYR A 105 27.53 16.17 32.02
CA TYR A 105 27.22 16.60 33.40
C TYR A 105 28.05 15.86 34.47
N TYR A 106 28.56 14.66 34.19
CA TYR A 106 29.42 13.94 35.16
C TYR A 106 30.87 14.42 35.14
N PHE A 107 31.34 15.07 34.06
CA PHE A 107 32.71 15.60 34.00
C PHE A 107 32.86 16.94 34.73
N PHE A 108 31.76 17.67 34.96
CA PHE A 108 31.77 18.98 35.65
C PHE A 108 31.49 18.89 37.17
N TYR A 109 31.17 17.71 37.72
CA TYR A 109 30.80 17.48 39.12
C TYR A 109 31.64 16.37 39.81
N LEU A 110 32.83 16.08 39.30
CA LEU A 110 33.85 15.31 40.02
C LEU A 110 34.89 16.31 40.58
N PRO A 111 35.10 16.39 41.90
CA PRO A 111 36.12 17.25 42.49
C PRO A 111 37.54 16.83 42.08
#